data_AF-A0A7J7UVF9-F1
#
_entry.id   AF-A0A7J7UVF9-F1
#
_cell.length_a   1.000
_cell.length_b   1.000
_cell.length_c   1.000
_cell.angle_alpha   90.00
_cell.angle_beta   90.00
_cell.angle_gamma   90.00
#
_symmetry.space_group_name_H-M   'P 1'
#
loop_
_entity.id
_entity.type
_entity.pdbx_description
1 polymer ?
#
loop_
_entity_poly.entity_id
_entity_poly.type
_entity_poly.pdbx_seq_one_letter_code
_entity_poly.pdbx_strand_id
1 'polypeptide(L)'
;MKQHLQSMDHTLCLLTSSSSESLLRPLLRIVDRPPIGKNFGDVLQPPNPKYRVGEVVEVTFVGANPKNSAENRTHQTFLTVEKYESISTTWQIVHNDASWETRFNWHKGLLGRSNATIEWHIPDTAQPGIYRIRYFGHNRKQDFLKPAVILPFESTSSTFEVVTT
;
A
#
# COMPACT_ATOMS: atom_id res chain seq x y z
N MET A 1 37.07 65.31 -31.98
CA MET A 1 37.60 64.28 -32.90
C MET A 1 38.35 63.23 -32.09
N LYS A 2 37.96 61.95 -32.24
CA LYS A 2 38.62 60.70 -31.75
C LYS A 2 38.59 60.49 -30.22
N GLN A 3 37.64 59.73 -29.68
CA GLN A 3 37.63 58.26 -29.50
C GLN A 3 38.68 57.77 -28.49
N HIS A 4 38.25 57.34 -27.31
CA HIS A 4 38.52 55.99 -26.78
C HIS A 4 37.65 55.77 -25.51
N LEU A 5 36.59 54.98 -25.61
CA LEU A 5 35.86 54.49 -24.44
C LEU A 5 35.97 52.96 -24.45
N GLN A 6 36.59 52.42 -23.41
CA GLN A 6 36.78 50.99 -23.20
C GLN A 6 35.45 50.32 -22.85
N SER A 7 35.33 49.09 -23.33
CA SER A 7 34.17 48.20 -23.29
C SER A 7 33.58 48.00 -21.88
N MET A 8 32.26 48.13 -21.79
CA MET A 8 31.42 47.72 -20.66
C MET A 8 30.90 46.31 -20.94
N ASP A 9 31.29 45.35 -20.11
CA ASP A 9 30.67 44.02 -20.06
C ASP A 9 29.81 43.91 -18.80
N HIS A 10 28.51 44.17 -18.94
CA HIS A 10 27.50 43.72 -17.98
C HIS A 10 26.32 43.16 -18.77
N THR A 11 26.40 41.86 -19.04
CA THR A 11 25.31 41.07 -19.60
C THR A 11 24.11 41.14 -18.67
N LEU A 12 23.04 41.72 -19.20
CA LEU A 12 21.70 41.76 -18.69
C LEU A 12 21.16 40.33 -18.53
N CYS A 13 21.03 39.83 -17.30
CA CYS A 13 20.40 38.56 -17.01
C CYS A 13 18.88 38.74 -17.09
N LEU A 14 18.29 38.43 -18.24
CA LEU A 14 16.86 38.40 -18.46
C LEU A 14 16.42 37.03 -18.98
N LEU A 15 15.38 36.50 -18.31
CA LEU A 15 14.52 35.35 -18.66
C LEU A 15 15.18 33.98 -18.44
N THR A 16 14.58 33.04 -17.71
CA THR A 16 13.24 32.50 -17.95
C THR A 16 12.70 31.81 -16.70
N SER A 17 11.40 32.00 -16.45
CA SER A 17 10.60 31.15 -15.57
C SER A 17 10.66 29.72 -16.09
N SER A 18 11.38 28.84 -15.40
CA SER A 18 11.35 27.40 -15.65
C SER A 18 10.02 26.86 -15.12
N SER A 19 8.97 26.95 -15.93
CA SER A 19 7.78 26.12 -15.76
C SER A 19 8.22 24.67 -15.97
N SER A 20 8.39 23.93 -14.87
CA SER A 20 8.50 22.48 -14.89
C SER A 20 7.15 21.91 -15.33
N GLU A 21 6.90 21.88 -16.64
CA GLU A 21 5.90 20.95 -17.17
C GLU A 21 6.44 19.54 -16.93
N SER A 22 6.09 19.00 -15.76
CA SER A 22 6.15 17.56 -15.54
C SER A 22 5.36 16.93 -16.68
N LEU A 23 6.03 16.17 -17.53
CA LEU A 23 5.43 15.18 -18.42
C LEU A 23 4.72 14.13 -17.55
N LEU A 24 3.59 14.53 -16.96
CA LEU A 24 2.59 13.63 -16.44
C LEU A 24 2.03 12.94 -17.68
N ARG A 25 2.68 11.85 -18.10
CA ARG A 25 2.01 10.84 -18.90
C ARG A 25 0.66 10.64 -18.20
N PRO A 26 -0.49 10.87 -18.85
CA PRO A 26 -1.76 10.57 -18.21
C PRO A 26 -1.63 9.12 -17.78
N LEU A 27 -1.54 8.89 -16.48
CA LEU A 27 -1.42 7.54 -15.93
C LEU A 27 -2.74 6.90 -16.32
N LEU A 28 -2.75 6.21 -17.46
CA LEU A 28 -3.92 5.49 -17.92
C LEU A 28 -4.21 4.52 -16.79
N ARG A 29 -5.27 4.80 -16.04
CA ARG A 29 -5.51 4.13 -14.77
C ARG A 29 -5.97 2.72 -15.12
N ILE A 30 -5.02 1.80 -15.09
CA ILE A 30 -5.21 0.42 -15.53
C ILE A 30 -6.33 -0.20 -14.67
N VAL A 31 -7.23 -0.94 -15.31
CA VAL A 31 -8.24 -1.75 -14.62
C VAL A 31 -7.50 -2.82 -13.83
N ASP A 32 -7.78 -2.91 -12.52
CA ASP A 32 -7.22 -3.98 -11.71
C ASP A 32 -7.87 -5.30 -12.09
N ARG A 33 -7.09 -6.38 -12.09
CA ARG A 33 -7.56 -7.74 -12.39
C ARG A 33 -6.98 -8.73 -11.40
N PRO A 34 -7.78 -9.60 -10.78
CA PRO A 34 -7.23 -10.73 -10.05
C PRO A 34 -6.69 -11.80 -11.03
N PRO A 35 -5.86 -12.75 -10.55
CA PRO A 35 -5.57 -13.97 -11.30
C PRO A 35 -6.85 -14.74 -11.68
N ILE A 36 -6.77 -15.57 -12.72
CA ILE A 36 -7.91 -16.41 -13.15
C ILE A 36 -8.30 -17.34 -12.00
N GLY A 37 -9.59 -17.40 -11.67
CA GLY A 37 -10.12 -18.23 -10.58
C GLY A 37 -9.85 -17.69 -9.17
N LYS A 38 -9.34 -16.45 -9.04
CA LYS A 38 -9.15 -15.77 -7.76
C LYS A 38 -9.94 -14.46 -7.70
N ASN A 39 -10.17 -13.98 -6.49
CA ASN A 39 -10.75 -12.68 -6.19
C ASN A 39 -9.70 -11.72 -5.62
N PHE A 40 -10.03 -10.42 -5.59
CA PHE A 40 -9.23 -9.46 -4.83
C PHE A 40 -9.23 -9.84 -3.36
N GLY A 41 -8.04 -9.79 -2.75
CA GLY A 41 -7.85 -10.13 -1.36
C GLY A 41 -7.75 -11.62 -1.05
N ASP A 42 -7.84 -12.51 -2.05
CA ASP A 42 -7.50 -13.92 -1.84
C ASP A 42 -6.05 -14.05 -1.34
N VAL A 43 -5.83 -14.89 -0.33
CA VAL A 43 -4.49 -15.19 0.19
C VAL A 43 -3.70 -15.99 -0.85
N LEU A 44 -2.51 -15.49 -1.19
CA LEU A 44 -1.52 -16.15 -2.05
C LEU A 44 -0.45 -16.86 -1.22
N GLN A 45 -0.01 -16.22 -0.14
CA GLN A 45 0.92 -16.78 0.84
C GLN A 45 0.33 -16.58 2.23
N PRO A 46 -0.09 -17.67 2.92
CA PRO A 46 -0.61 -17.58 4.28
C PRO A 46 0.53 -17.36 5.28
N PRO A 47 0.24 -16.84 6.49
CA PRO A 47 1.21 -16.84 7.58
C PRO A 47 1.51 -18.27 8.03
N ASN A 48 2.68 -18.47 8.62
CA ASN A 48 2.96 -19.70 9.38
C ASN A 48 1.98 -19.80 10.56
N PRO A 49 1.66 -21.01 11.04
CA PRO A 49 0.71 -21.18 12.14
C PRO A 49 1.23 -20.65 13.48
N LYS A 50 2.55 -20.45 13.63
CA LYS A 50 3.19 -20.04 14.89
C LYS A 50 4.45 -19.23 14.63
N TYR A 51 4.66 -18.23 15.48
CA TYR A 51 5.82 -17.35 15.50
C TYR A 51 6.29 -17.08 16.93
N ARG A 52 7.55 -16.70 17.07
CA ARG A 52 8.10 -16.11 18.29
C ARG A 52 8.15 -14.59 18.19
N VAL A 53 8.18 -13.93 19.34
CA VAL A 53 8.54 -12.51 19.41
C VAL A 53 9.90 -12.26 18.74
N GLY A 54 10.03 -11.12 18.05
CA GLY A 54 11.19 -10.78 17.23
C GLY A 54 11.16 -11.34 15.80
N GLU A 55 10.31 -12.33 15.50
CA GLU A 55 10.11 -12.85 14.14
C GLU A 55 9.20 -11.94 13.30
N VAL A 56 9.18 -12.18 11.98
CA VAL A 56 8.37 -11.43 11.04
C VAL A 56 7.27 -12.32 10.47
N VAL A 57 6.03 -11.89 10.63
CA VAL A 57 4.88 -12.48 9.94
C VAL A 57 4.79 -11.86 8.57
N GLU A 58 4.67 -12.67 7.52
CA GLU A 58 4.48 -12.21 6.14
C GLU A 58 3.23 -12.86 5.57
N VAL A 59 2.33 -12.05 5.00
CA VAL A 59 1.13 -12.53 4.31
C VAL A 59 0.99 -11.81 2.99
N THR A 60 0.82 -12.55 1.90
CA THR A 60 0.61 -11.98 0.56
C THR A 60 -0.81 -12.25 0.09
N PHE A 61 -1.46 -11.19 -0.39
CA PHE A 61 -2.80 -11.21 -0.95
C PHE A 61 -2.80 -10.83 -2.43
N VAL A 62 -3.84 -11.23 -3.16
CA VAL A 62 -4.19 -10.63 -4.45
C VAL A 62 -4.53 -9.16 -4.20
N GLY A 63 -3.72 -8.25 -4.71
CA GLY A 63 -3.83 -6.82 -4.48
C GLY A 63 -4.55 -6.07 -5.59
N ALA A 64 -4.87 -4.81 -5.30
CA ALA A 64 -5.23 -3.78 -6.26
C ALA A 64 -4.35 -2.55 -6.07
N ASN A 65 -4.30 -1.63 -7.05
CA ASN A 65 -3.47 -0.43 -6.96
C ASN A 65 -3.85 0.44 -5.73
N PRO A 66 -2.93 0.70 -4.77
CA PRO A 66 -3.21 1.45 -3.54
C PRO A 66 -3.70 2.88 -3.79
N LYS A 67 -3.38 3.46 -4.97
CA LYS A 67 -3.89 4.77 -5.38
C LYS A 67 -5.42 4.82 -5.40
N ASN A 68 -6.10 3.70 -5.62
CA ASN A 68 -7.57 3.61 -5.59
C ASN A 68 -8.12 3.90 -4.19
N SER A 69 -7.46 3.40 -3.14
CA SER A 69 -7.85 3.69 -1.76
C SER A 69 -7.44 5.09 -1.34
N ALA A 70 -6.27 5.59 -1.77
CA ALA A 70 -5.78 6.91 -1.38
C ALA A 70 -6.66 8.09 -1.89
N GLU A 71 -7.32 7.92 -3.04
CA GLU A 71 -8.29 8.89 -3.54
C GLU A 71 -9.63 8.84 -2.79
N ASN A 72 -9.89 7.76 -2.03
CA ASN A 72 -11.06 7.63 -1.18
C ASN A 72 -10.78 8.25 0.21
N ARG A 73 -11.35 9.43 0.45
CA ARG A 73 -11.12 10.22 1.68
C ARG A 73 -11.62 9.55 2.97
N THR A 74 -12.39 8.47 2.89
CA THR A 74 -12.87 7.74 4.08
C THR A 74 -12.04 6.51 4.42
N HIS A 75 -11.05 6.16 3.59
CA HIS A 75 -10.20 5.00 3.84
C HIS A 75 -9.19 5.30 4.96
N GLN A 76 -9.18 4.47 6.00
CA GLN A 76 -8.42 4.74 7.22
C GLN A 76 -7.08 3.99 7.28
N THR A 77 -7.02 2.76 6.77
CA THR A 77 -5.81 1.92 6.83
C THR A 77 -5.85 0.83 5.78
N PHE A 78 -4.69 0.46 5.23
CA PHE A 78 -4.52 -0.67 4.31
C PHE A 78 -4.45 -2.02 5.03
N LEU A 79 -4.07 -2.06 6.31
CA LEU A 79 -3.91 -3.29 7.06
C LEU A 79 -4.25 -3.14 8.53
N THR A 80 -4.68 -4.23 9.16
CA THR A 80 -4.68 -4.35 10.62
C THR A 80 -4.01 -5.65 11.05
N VAL A 81 -3.29 -5.60 12.16
CA VAL A 81 -2.93 -6.77 12.96
C VAL A 81 -3.92 -6.83 14.10
N GLU A 82 -4.61 -7.95 14.24
CA GLU A 82 -5.66 -8.12 15.24
C GLU A 82 -5.33 -9.28 16.17
N LYS A 83 -5.47 -9.06 17.48
CA LYS A 83 -5.33 -10.07 18.53
C LYS A 83 -6.72 -10.57 18.94
N TYR A 84 -6.89 -11.88 19.05
CA TYR A 84 -8.11 -12.46 19.59
C TYR A 84 -8.14 -12.32 21.12
N GLU A 85 -9.21 -11.75 21.64
CA GLU A 85 -9.50 -11.70 23.07
C GLU A 85 -10.53 -12.76 23.43
N SER A 86 -10.09 -13.75 24.22
CA SER A 86 -10.88 -14.92 24.58
C SER A 86 -12.05 -14.58 25.51
N ILE A 87 -11.88 -13.60 26.42
CA ILE A 87 -12.88 -13.25 27.43
C ILE A 87 -14.12 -12.61 26.77
N SER A 88 -13.89 -11.69 25.84
CA SER A 88 -14.96 -10.99 25.11
C SER A 88 -15.33 -11.66 23.79
N THR A 89 -14.58 -12.66 23.34
CA THR A 89 -14.72 -13.32 22.02
C THR A 89 -14.63 -12.33 20.85
N THR A 90 -13.78 -11.30 20.99
CA THR A 90 -13.62 -10.23 19.99
C THR A 90 -12.20 -10.18 19.42
N TRP A 91 -12.07 -9.64 18.21
CA TRP A 91 -10.77 -9.26 17.64
C TRP A 91 -10.46 -7.79 17.97
N GLN A 92 -9.30 -7.56 18.58
CA GLN A 92 -8.82 -6.22 18.93
C GLN A 92 -7.70 -5.82 17.98
N ILE A 93 -7.82 -4.65 17.36
CA ILE A 93 -6.76 -4.10 16.50
C ILE A 93 -5.61 -3.65 17.41
N VAL A 94 -4.43 -4.25 17.21
CA VAL A 94 -3.22 -3.91 17.97
C VAL A 94 -2.21 -3.11 17.14
N HIS A 95 -2.22 -3.27 15.82
CA HIS A 95 -1.42 -2.47 14.89
C HIS A 95 -2.21 -2.18 13.61
N ASN A 96 -1.84 -1.08 12.95
CA ASN A 96 -2.33 -0.66 11.64
C ASN A 96 -1.14 -0.23 10.76
N ASP A 97 -1.39 0.19 9.52
CA ASP A 97 -0.34 0.66 8.59
C ASP A 97 0.45 1.90 9.03
N ALA A 98 0.03 2.61 10.08
CA ALA A 98 0.80 3.70 10.70
C ALA A 98 1.76 3.21 11.81
N SER A 99 1.69 1.93 12.18
CA SER A 99 2.52 1.34 13.23
C SER A 99 3.93 1.03 12.70
N TRP A 100 4.97 1.37 13.47
CA TRP A 100 6.38 1.15 13.12
C TRP A 100 6.73 -0.32 12.89
N GLU A 101 5.94 -1.22 13.43
CA GLU A 101 6.09 -2.67 13.36
C GLU A 101 5.53 -3.25 12.06
N THR A 102 4.78 -2.49 11.26
CA THR A 102 4.09 -3.02 10.08
C THR A 102 4.66 -2.46 8.77
N ARG A 103 4.60 -3.27 7.71
CA ARG A 103 4.94 -2.84 6.34
C ARG A 103 3.83 -3.25 5.39
N PHE A 104 3.53 -2.36 4.45
CA PHE A 104 2.63 -2.62 3.33
C PHE A 104 3.41 -2.48 2.02
N ASN A 105 3.68 -3.63 1.39
CA ASN A 105 4.44 -3.71 0.15
C ASN A 105 3.52 -4.06 -1.01
N TRP A 106 3.31 -3.12 -1.92
CA TRP A 106 2.53 -3.35 -3.14
C TRP A 106 3.46 -3.64 -4.33
N HIS A 107 3.21 -4.75 -5.01
CA HIS A 107 3.96 -5.15 -6.20
C HIS A 107 3.07 -5.18 -7.43
N LYS A 108 3.41 -4.36 -8.43
CA LYS A 108 2.71 -4.31 -9.71
C LYS A 108 3.09 -5.52 -10.58
N GLY A 109 2.08 -6.30 -10.97
CA GLY A 109 2.21 -7.36 -11.97
C GLY A 109 1.86 -6.90 -13.39
N LEU A 110 1.68 -7.87 -14.28
CA LEU A 110 1.25 -7.66 -15.66
C LEU A 110 -0.27 -7.61 -15.79
N LEU A 111 -0.77 -6.95 -16.84
CA LEU A 111 -2.18 -6.96 -17.23
C LEU A 111 -3.16 -6.54 -16.11
N GLY A 112 -2.76 -5.60 -15.25
CA GLY A 112 -3.60 -5.09 -14.16
C GLY A 112 -3.60 -5.97 -12.91
N ARG A 113 -2.78 -7.03 -12.86
CA ARG A 113 -2.59 -7.84 -11.64
C ARG A 113 -1.62 -7.14 -10.69
N SER A 114 -1.80 -7.38 -9.40
CA SER A 114 -0.83 -6.96 -8.38
C SER A 114 -0.95 -7.82 -7.14
N ASN A 115 0.10 -7.79 -6.32
CA ASN A 115 0.13 -8.43 -5.01
C ASN A 115 0.28 -7.36 -3.94
N ALA A 116 -0.32 -7.62 -2.77
CA ALA A 116 -0.10 -6.84 -1.56
C ALA A 116 0.51 -7.76 -0.50
N THR A 117 1.75 -7.51 -0.13
CA THR A 117 2.42 -8.21 0.98
C THR A 117 2.36 -7.33 2.21
N ILE A 118 1.83 -7.88 3.30
CA ILE A 118 1.79 -7.26 4.60
C ILE A 118 2.79 -7.99 5.49
N GLU A 119 3.66 -7.22 6.13
CA GLU A 119 4.60 -7.72 7.12
C GLU A 119 4.26 -7.14 8.49
N TRP A 120 4.34 -7.97 9.52
CA TRP A 120 4.33 -7.55 10.91
C TRP A 120 5.61 -8.05 11.58
N HIS A 121 6.49 -7.13 11.93
CA HIS A 121 7.66 -7.36 12.76
C HIS A 121 7.19 -7.45 14.21
N ILE A 122 7.11 -8.66 14.75
CA ILE A 122 6.58 -8.89 16.10
C ILE A 122 7.53 -8.24 17.11
N PRO A 123 7.13 -7.17 17.84
CA PRO A 123 8.01 -6.56 18.81
C PRO A 123 8.23 -7.49 20.01
N ASP A 124 9.35 -7.33 20.71
CA ASP A 124 9.65 -8.10 21.93
C ASP A 124 8.61 -7.90 23.05
N THR A 125 7.84 -6.81 22.97
CA THR A 125 6.74 -6.47 23.88
C THR A 125 5.40 -7.08 23.50
N ALA A 126 5.31 -7.80 22.37
CA ALA A 126 4.08 -8.44 21.93
C ALA A 126 3.65 -9.52 22.94
N GLN A 127 2.36 -9.48 23.30
CA GLN A 127 1.80 -10.51 24.18
C GLN A 127 1.59 -11.82 23.42
N PRO A 128 1.80 -12.98 24.06
CA PRO A 128 1.40 -14.24 23.46
C PRO A 128 -0.11 -14.29 23.17
N GLY A 129 -0.49 -15.02 22.13
CA GLY A 129 -1.88 -15.22 21.78
C GLY A 129 -2.12 -15.53 20.31
N ILE A 130 -3.39 -15.51 19.92
CA ILE A 130 -3.84 -15.77 18.56
C ILE A 130 -4.02 -14.44 17.84
N TYR A 131 -3.45 -14.34 16.66
CA TYR A 131 -3.44 -13.17 15.82
C TYR A 131 -3.97 -13.48 14.42
N ARG A 132 -4.37 -12.43 13.71
CA ARG A 132 -4.63 -12.45 12.26
C ARG A 132 -4.24 -11.12 11.64
N ILE A 133 -4.01 -11.13 10.34
CA ILE A 133 -3.80 -9.92 9.54
C ILE A 133 -5.01 -9.71 8.65
N ARG A 134 -5.49 -8.47 8.58
CA ARG A 134 -6.49 -8.05 7.59
C ARG A 134 -5.89 -7.10 6.57
N TYR A 135 -6.40 -7.19 5.36
CA TYR A 135 -6.05 -6.33 4.22
C TYR A 135 -7.31 -5.61 3.75
N PHE A 136 -7.20 -4.30 3.57
CA PHE A 136 -8.26 -3.43 3.07
C PHE A 136 -7.81 -2.75 1.79
N GLY A 137 -8.63 -2.82 0.74
CA GLY A 137 -8.25 -2.28 -0.55
C GLY A 137 -9.45 -1.81 -1.36
N HIS A 138 -9.15 -1.15 -2.48
CA HIS A 138 -10.14 -0.81 -3.47
C HIS A 138 -9.66 -1.20 -4.86
N ASN A 139 -10.49 -1.91 -5.61
CA ASN A 139 -10.19 -2.26 -6.99
C ASN A 139 -10.93 -1.34 -7.97
N ARG A 140 -10.24 -0.97 -9.05
CA ARG A 140 -10.84 -0.23 -10.16
C ARG A 140 -11.39 -1.22 -11.18
N LYS A 141 -12.71 -1.20 -11.37
CA LYS A 141 -13.41 -1.94 -12.43
C LYS A 141 -13.86 -0.96 -13.51
N GLN A 142 -13.68 -1.34 -14.78
CA GLN A 142 -14.24 -0.60 -15.91
C GLN A 142 -14.69 -1.60 -16.98
N ASP A 143 -15.99 -1.62 -17.25
CA ASP A 143 -16.56 -2.38 -18.36
C ASP A 143 -16.59 -1.49 -19.62
N PHE A 144 -16.57 -2.08 -20.82
CA PHE A 144 -16.33 -1.38 -22.11
C PHE A 144 -17.23 -0.16 -22.37
N LEU A 145 -18.44 -0.13 -21.81
CA LEU A 145 -19.44 0.93 -22.01
C LEU A 145 -19.83 1.69 -20.74
N LYS A 146 -19.16 1.42 -19.61
CA LYS A 146 -19.51 2.01 -18.31
C LYS A 146 -18.38 2.88 -17.78
N PRO A 147 -18.70 3.95 -17.04
CA PRO A 147 -17.71 4.68 -16.25
C PRO A 147 -16.97 3.73 -15.32
N ALA A 148 -15.71 4.04 -15.03
CA ALA A 148 -14.95 3.27 -14.06
C ALA A 148 -15.53 3.45 -12.66
N VAL A 149 -15.56 2.34 -11.91
CA VAL A 149 -16.04 2.28 -10.54
C VAL A 149 -14.91 1.77 -9.65
N ILE A 150 -14.82 2.34 -8.44
CA ILE A 150 -13.90 1.92 -7.40
C ILE A 150 -14.71 1.15 -6.37
N LEU A 151 -14.37 -0.12 -6.16
CA LEU A 151 -15.12 -1.02 -5.26
C LEU A 151 -14.22 -1.41 -4.08
N PRO A 152 -14.69 -1.30 -2.83
CA PRO A 152 -13.92 -1.75 -1.67
C PRO A 152 -13.92 -3.28 -1.59
N PHE A 153 -12.87 -3.82 -1.01
CA PHE A 153 -12.82 -5.21 -0.55
C PHE A 153 -12.02 -5.28 0.74
N GLU A 154 -12.30 -6.31 1.53
CA GLU A 154 -11.57 -6.64 2.74
C GLU A 154 -11.24 -8.12 2.75
N SER A 155 -10.16 -8.48 3.43
CA SER A 155 -9.70 -9.87 3.50
C SER A 155 -9.00 -10.13 4.81
N THR A 156 -8.99 -11.40 5.20
CA THR A 156 -8.46 -11.86 6.49
C THR A 156 -7.59 -13.08 6.25
N SER A 157 -6.39 -13.08 6.82
CA SER A 157 -5.50 -14.25 6.80
C SER A 157 -6.08 -15.41 7.63
N SER A 158 -5.51 -16.60 7.49
CA SER A 158 -5.62 -17.60 8.57
C SER A 158 -5.02 -17.05 9.87
N THR A 159 -5.49 -17.59 10.99
CA THR A 159 -4.96 -17.21 12.31
C THR A 159 -3.59 -17.85 12.54
N PHE A 160 -2.78 -17.20 13.37
CA PHE A 160 -1.48 -17.70 13.79
C PHE A 160 -1.22 -17.37 15.26
N GLU A 161 -0.38 -18.17 15.92
CA GLU A 161 -0.02 -18.00 17.32
C GLU A 161 1.31 -17.23 17.46
N VAL A 162 1.38 -16.32 18.42
CA VAL A 162 2.64 -15.69 18.86
C VAL A 162 2.98 -16.19 20.25
N VAL A 163 4.24 -16.56 20.48
CA VAL A 163 4.78 -16.99 21.78
C VAL A 163 6.07 -16.25 22.15
N THR A 164 6.40 -16.18 23.44
CA THR A 164 7.57 -15.44 23.93
C THR A 164 8.89 -16.20 23.76
N THR A 165 8.88 -17.54 23.76
CA THR A 165 10.04 -18.41 23.52
C THR A 165 9.59 -19.81 23.18
#